data_AF-G9WF38-F1
#
_entry.id   AF-G9WF38-F1
#
_cell.length_a   1.000
_cell.length_b   1.000
_cell.length_c   1.000
_cell.angle_alpha   90.00
_cell.angle_beta   90.00
_cell.angle_gamma   90.00
#
_symmetry.space_group_name_H-M   'P 1'
#
loop_
_entity.id
_entity.type
_entity.pdbx_description
1 polymer ?
#
loop_
_entity_poly.entity_id
_entity_poly.type
_entity_poly.pdbx_seq_one_letter_code
_entity_poly.pdbx_strand_id
1 'polypeptide(L)' 'MYKEKELYPVTFRRRDVLQYFSISPRTFDKFIQKAQIKPIIWGSLKLYKTADMLALMERKQIK' A
#
# COMPACT_ATOMS: atom_id res chain seq x y z
N MET A 1 -10.80 26.47 8.09
CA MET A 1 -11.04 25.38 7.12
C MET A 1 -9.94 24.34 7.32
N TYR A 2 -10.19 23.33 8.17
CA TYR A 2 -9.20 22.28 8.40
C TYR A 2 -9.13 21.45 7.12
N LYS A 3 -7.98 21.50 6.43
CA LYS A 3 -7.69 20.60 5.32
C LYS A 3 -7.91 19.17 5.83
N GLU A 4 -8.90 18.48 5.25
CA GLU A 4 -9.07 17.05 5.42
C GLU A 4 -7.72 16.42 5.09
N LYS A 5 -6.97 16.03 6.13
CA LYS A 5 -5.82 15.15 5.96
C LYS A 5 -6.40 13.93 5.25
N GLU A 6 -5.89 13.61 4.06
CA GLU A 6 -6.12 12.32 3.41
C GLU A 6 -5.64 11.24 4.38
N LEU A 7 -6.53 10.82 5.28
CA LEU A 7 -6.24 9.85 6.31
C LEU A 7 -6.22 8.50 5.61
N TYR A 8 -5.03 8.06 5.23
CA TYR A 8 -4.84 6.70 4.80
C TYR A 8 -5.30 5.75 5.91
N PRO A 9 -6.04 4.67 5.58
CA PRO A 9 -6.35 3.65 6.58
C PRO A 9 -5.03 3.03 7.08
N VAL A 10 -5.01 2.52 8.31
CA VAL A 10 -3.80 1.86 8.87
C VAL A 10 -3.40 0.65 8.02
N THR A 11 -4.38 -0.04 7.45
CA THR A 11 -4.20 -1.16 6.52
C THR A 11 -5.15 -1.06 5.32
N PHE A 12 -4.74 -1.60 4.17
CA PHE A 12 -5.54 -1.63 2.95
C PHE A 12 -5.56 -3.04 2.33
N ARG A 13 -6.48 -3.29 1.40
CA ARG A 13 -6.47 -4.51 0.57
C ARG A 13 -5.90 -4.24 -0.80
N ARG A 14 -5.42 -5.28 -1.47
CA ARG A 14 -4.92 -5.23 -2.85
C ARG A 14 -5.84 -4.45 -3.81
N ARG A 15 -7.17 -4.62 -3.69
CA ARG A 15 -8.14 -3.97 -4.58
C ARG A 15 -8.19 -2.45 -4.41
N ASP A 16 -7.82 -1.95 -3.24
CA ASP A 16 -7.89 -0.53 -2.87
C ASP A 16 -6.58 0.22 -3.25
N VAL A 17 -5.54 -0.51 -3.68
CA VAL A 17 -4.22 0.05 -4.02
C VAL A 17 -4.28 1.15 -5.06
N LEU A 18 -5.09 0.96 -6.10
CA LEU A 18 -5.21 1.94 -7.18
C LEU A 18 -5.82 3.24 -6.66
N GLN A 19 -6.83 3.14 -5.80
CA GLN A 19 -7.52 4.30 -5.24
C GLN A 19 -6.63 5.07 -4.26
N TYR A 20 -5.86 4.37 -3.43
CA TYR A 20 -5.07 5.03 -2.38
C TYR A 20 -3.70 5.49 -2.86
N PHE A 21 -3.02 4.74 -3.73
CA PHE A 21 -1.63 5.01 -4.08
C PHE A 21 -1.41 5.32 -5.56
N SER A 22 -2.49 5.40 -6.35
CA SER A 22 -2.43 5.62 -7.80
C SER A 22 -1.50 4.64 -8.54
N ILE A 23 -1.38 3.42 -8.01
CA ILE A 23 -0.52 2.35 -8.55
C ILE A 23 -1.40 1.21 -9.06
N SER A 24 -1.04 0.62 -10.21
CA SER A 24 -1.79 -0.53 -10.73
C SER A 24 -1.68 -1.75 -9.79
N PRO A 25 -2.74 -2.55 -9.61
CA PRO A 25 -2.67 -3.78 -8.82
C PRO A 25 -1.56 -4.73 -9.29
N ARG A 26 -1.27 -4.75 -10.61
CA ARG A 26 -0.19 -5.55 -11.19
C ARG A 26 1.19 -5.09 -10.74
N THR A 27 1.42 -3.78 -10.65
CA THR A 27 2.67 -3.22 -10.13
C THR A 27 2.83 -3.55 -8.66
N PHE A 28 1.75 -3.46 -7.88
CA PHE A 28 1.75 -3.83 -6.47
C PHE A 28 2.02 -5.33 -6.26
N ASP A 29 1.45 -6.20 -7.10
CA ASP A 29 1.75 -7.63 -7.05
C ASP A 29 3.24 -7.91 -7.23
N LYS A 30 3.95 -7.13 -8.07
CA LYS A 30 5.42 -7.23 -8.20
C LYS A 30 6.13 -6.85 -6.91
N PHE A 31 5.63 -5.87 -6.14
CA PHE A 31 6.22 -5.51 -4.85
C PHE A 31 6.03 -6.61 -3.80
N ILE A 32 4.87 -7.27 -3.82
CA ILE A 32 4.61 -8.44 -2.96
C ILE A 32 5.52 -9.61 -3.36
N GLN A 33 5.62 -9.93 -4.66
CA GLN A 33 6.47 -11.01 -5.17
C GLN A 33 7.95 -10.81 -4.82
N LYS A 34 8.42 -9.56 -4.85
CA LYS A 34 9.77 -9.19 -4.42
C LYS A 34 9.95 -9.12 -2.90
N ALA A 35 8.95 -9.56 -2.13
CA ALA A 35 8.90 -9.51 -0.66
C ALA A 35 9.13 -8.10 -0.06
N GLN A 36 8.90 -7.04 -0.85
CA GLN A 36 9.08 -5.66 -0.40
C GLN A 36 7.92 -5.17 0.47
N ILE A 37 6.74 -5.78 0.30
CA ILE A 37 5.55 -5.55 1.12
C ILE A 37 5.02 -6.92 1.54
N LYS A 38 4.81 -7.10 2.85
CA LYS A 38 4.33 -8.36 3.41
C LYS A 38 2.84 -8.27 3.74
N PRO A 39 2.03 -9.28 3.37
CA PRO A 39 0.64 -9.33 3.80
C PRO A 39 0.55 -9.68 5.29
N ILE A 40 -0.38 -9.04 5.98
CA ILE A 40 -0.95 -9.52 7.24
C ILE A 40 -2.07 -10.49 6.85
N ILE A 41 -1.94 -11.75 7.23
CA ILE A 41 -2.88 -12.81 6.88
C ILE A 41 -3.78 -13.07 8.08
N TRP A 42 -5.09 -12.95 7.89
CA TRP A 42 -6.10 -13.33 8.88
C TRP A 42 -7.11 -14.28 8.22
N GLY A 43 -6.85 -15.58 8.31
CA GLY A 43 -7.58 -16.59 7.54
C GLY A 43 -7.37 -16.39 6.04
N SER A 44 -8.47 -16.20 5.29
CA SER A 44 -8.44 -15.89 3.85
C SER A 44 -8.22 -14.40 3.54
N LEU A 45 -8.30 -13.53 4.55
CA LEU A 45 -8.14 -12.09 4.38
C LEU A 45 -6.66 -11.71 4.31
N LYS A 46 -6.29 -10.97 3.27
CA LYS A 46 -4.97 -10.36 3.12
C LYS A 46 -5.07 -8.84 3.26
N LEU A 47 -4.41 -8.31 4.27
CA LEU A 47 -4.27 -6.88 4.52
C LEU A 47 -2.81 -6.46 4.38
N TYR A 48 -2.60 -5.19 4.07
CA TYR A 48 -1.26 -4.62 3.88
C TYR A 48 -1.16 -3.34 4.68
N LYS A 49 0.00 -3.08 5.31
CA LYS A 49 0.20 -1.85 6.08
C LYS A 49 0.45 -0.69 5.13
N THR A 50 -0.27 0.41 5.35
CA THR A 50 -0.06 1.64 4.57
C THR A 50 1.33 2.21 4.81
N ALA A 51 1.86 2.13 6.03
CA ALA A 51 3.22 2.59 6.34
C ALA A 51 4.30 1.90 5.50
N ASP A 52 4.19 0.59 5.28
CA ASP A 52 5.15 -0.16 4.45
C ASP A 52 5.08 0.29 2.98
N MET A 53 3.86 0.57 2.49
CA MET A 53 3.64 1.06 1.13
C MET A 53 4.20 2.47 0.94
N LEU A 54 3.94 3.38 1.88
CA LEU A 54 4.45 4.75 1.85
C LEU A 54 5.98 4.76 1.89
N ALA A 55 6.60 4.01 2.80
CA ALA A 55 8.05 3.87 2.87
C ALA A 55 8.65 3.30 1.58
N LEU A 56 7.96 2.37 0.90
CA LEU A 56 8.39 1.84 -0.38
C LEU A 56 8.30 2.87 -1.51
N MET A 57 7.25 3.69 -1.53
CA MET A 57 7.10 4.77 -2.50
C MET A 57 8.18 5.84 -2.30
N GLU A 58 8.44 6.24 -1.05
CA GLU A 58 9.52 7.17 -0.70
C GLU A 58 10.90 6.64 -1.14
N ARG A 59 11.21 5.38 -0.84
CA ARG A 59 12.47 4.74 -1.26
C ARG A 59 12.65 4.63 -2.78
N LYS A 60 11.56 4.60 -3.54
CA LYS A 60 11.60 4.56 -5.01
C LYS A 60 11.62 5.95 -5.64
N GLN A 61 11.22 6.98 -4.91
CA GLN A 61 11.40 8.39 -5.28
C GLN A 61 12.79 8.91 -4.86
N ILE A 62 13.85 8.23 -5.26
CA ILE A 62 15.18 8.84 -5.23
C ILE A 62 15.27 9.73 -6.47
N LYS A 63 15.47 11.03 -6.20
CA LYS A 63 15.69 12.13 -7.17
C LYS A 63 16.55 11.74 -8.36
#